data_AF-N9TVQ8-F1
#
_entry.id   AF-N9TVQ8-F1
#
_cell.length_a   1.000
_cell.length_b   1.000
_cell.length_c   1.000
_cell.angle_alpha   90.00
_cell.angle_beta   90.00
_cell.angle_gamma   90.00
#
_symmetry.space_group_name_H-M   'P 1'
#
loop_
_entity.id
_entity.type
_entity.pdbx_description
1 polymer ?
#
loop_
_entity_poly.entity_id
_entity_poly.type
_entity_poly.pdbx_seq_one_letter_code
_entity_poly.pdbx_strand_id
1 'polypeptide(L)'
;MWRLSVQNFYMSNLSNSAASDSGGYFTTTNLINISIFILFAAPLFLQVILIRKILYGNKTYIEKKFIFADIKVVKLSQIFHYIIAALITLIMLIIALILNEFLVKDPLILKSNRASYIILISIIFTLNVIVLLICTIKYKKIKVNTKIDWEKVKKYCLENELRFKSGEFQYRFKDSFTNKYHEENSVNIEKEWSKDLSRNSTFTKTKNIPVKMMRWYISKVDKFFFKQELNLDDKLHLICSIVINQLVADGICESIEKSIEKVSSIVK
;
A
#
# COMPACT_ATOMS: atom_id res chain seq x y z
N MET A 1 50.09 41.27 24.62
CA MET A 1 49.56 40.36 25.65
C MET A 1 48.06 40.08 25.54
N TRP A 2 47.20 41.06 25.19
CA TRP A 2 45.74 40.86 25.10
C TRP A 2 45.24 39.89 24.00
N ARG A 3 46.01 39.64 22.92
CA ARG A 3 45.61 38.66 21.89
C ARG A 3 45.77 37.20 22.34
N LEU A 4 46.71 36.90 23.24
CA LEU A 4 46.96 35.53 23.74
C LEU A 4 45.95 35.12 24.82
N SER A 5 45.44 36.07 25.62
CA SER A 5 44.42 35.78 26.63
C SER A 5 43.04 35.49 26.03
N VAL A 6 42.68 36.18 24.94
CA VAL A 6 41.41 35.93 24.23
C VAL A 6 41.45 34.59 23.49
N GLN A 7 42.58 34.25 22.85
CA GLN A 7 42.72 32.94 22.19
C GLN A 7 42.66 31.76 23.17
N ASN A 8 43.26 31.91 24.36
CA ASN A 8 43.18 30.88 25.41
C ASN A 8 41.76 30.77 26.02
N PHE A 9 41.03 31.87 26.15
CA PHE A 9 39.64 31.87 26.61
C PHE A 9 38.68 31.19 25.62
N TYR A 10 38.90 31.38 24.31
CA TYR A 10 38.13 30.67 23.30
C TYR A 10 38.53 29.18 23.18
N MET A 11 39.82 28.83 23.30
CA MET A 11 40.25 27.43 23.25
C MET A 11 39.86 26.63 24.50
N SER A 12 39.86 27.22 25.70
CA SER A 12 39.40 26.54 26.92
C SER A 12 37.88 26.30 26.91
N ASN A 13 37.12 27.17 26.26
CA ASN A 13 35.67 26.99 26.09
C ASN A 13 35.33 26.02 24.95
N LEU A 14 36.14 25.95 23.88
CA LEU A 14 35.99 24.95 22.82
C LEU A 14 36.37 23.54 23.27
N SER A 15 37.38 23.38 24.14
CA SER A 15 37.72 22.05 24.69
C SER A 15 36.67 21.56 25.69
N ASN A 16 36.02 22.48 26.42
CA ASN A 16 34.97 22.13 27.37
C ASN A 16 33.60 21.93 26.71
N SER A 17 33.29 22.60 25.58
CA SER A 17 32.03 22.40 24.85
C SER A 17 32.07 21.20 23.90
N ALA A 18 33.25 20.79 23.42
CA ALA A 18 33.39 19.60 22.57
C ALA A 18 33.31 18.26 23.35
N ALA A 19 33.50 18.30 24.68
CA ALA A 19 33.46 17.12 25.54
C ALA A 19 32.11 16.93 26.27
N SER A 20 31.18 17.90 26.26
CA SER A 20 29.88 17.79 26.95
C SER A 20 28.65 17.64 26.07
N ASP A 21 28.68 17.99 24.77
CA ASP A 21 27.43 18.27 24.05
C ASP A 21 27.01 17.24 22.98
N SER A 22 27.68 16.09 22.89
CA SER A 22 27.21 14.96 22.05
C SER A 22 26.51 13.84 22.84
N GLY A 23 26.55 13.88 24.17
CA GLY A 23 26.01 12.83 25.05
C GLY A 23 24.52 12.98 25.42
N GLY A 24 23.90 14.13 25.10
CA GLY A 24 22.54 14.45 25.56
C GLY A 24 21.41 13.79 24.76
N TYR A 25 21.61 13.45 23.49
CA TYR A 25 20.53 12.96 22.62
C TYR A 25 20.27 11.45 22.76
N PHE A 26 21.32 10.66 23.04
CA PHE A 26 21.26 9.20 23.20
C PHE A 26 21.36 8.76 24.67
N THR A 27 20.78 9.54 25.58
CA THR A 27 20.61 9.07 26.95
C THR A 27 19.55 7.98 27.00
N THR A 28 19.68 7.01 27.92
CA THR A 28 18.70 5.93 28.10
C THR A 28 17.28 6.48 28.27
N THR A 29 17.14 7.60 28.99
CA THR A 29 15.87 8.32 29.17
C THR A 29 15.30 8.85 27.85
N ASN A 30 16.13 9.46 27.00
CA ASN A 30 15.68 9.96 25.69
C ASN A 30 15.35 8.82 24.73
N LEU A 31 16.09 7.71 24.76
CA LEU A 31 15.80 6.51 23.99
C LEU A 31 14.48 5.84 24.42
N ILE A 32 14.20 5.78 25.73
CA ILE A 32 12.93 5.30 26.27
C ILE A 32 11.79 6.22 25.82
N ASN A 33 11.95 7.54 25.93
CA ASN A 33 10.94 8.51 25.50
C ASN A 33 10.65 8.44 23.99
N ILE A 34 11.68 8.30 23.16
CA ILE A 34 11.52 8.10 21.71
C ILE A 34 10.80 6.79 21.41
N SER A 35 11.16 5.69 22.10
CA SER A 35 10.53 4.38 21.91
C SER A 35 9.05 4.41 22.29
N ILE A 36 8.73 5.06 23.41
CA ILE A 36 7.35 5.30 23.86
C ILE A 36 6.60 6.14 22.82
N PHE A 37 7.18 7.24 22.35
CA PHE A 37 6.58 8.09 21.32
C PHE A 37 6.28 7.31 20.03
N ILE A 38 7.24 6.52 19.54
CA ILE A 38 7.05 5.68 18.35
C ILE A 38 5.94 4.65 18.56
N LEU A 39 5.88 4.02 19.75
CA LEU A 39 4.83 3.06 20.10
C LEU A 39 3.43 3.70 20.05
N PHE A 40 3.28 4.94 20.53
CA PHE A 40 2.02 5.69 20.49
C PHE A 40 1.70 6.25 19.10
N ALA A 41 2.71 6.58 18.29
CA ALA A 41 2.53 7.13 16.94
C ALA A 41 2.32 6.06 15.86
N ALA A 42 2.83 4.83 16.05
CA ALA A 42 2.76 3.75 15.05
C ALA A 42 1.33 3.42 14.58
N PRO A 43 0.30 3.34 15.46
CA PRO A 43 -1.07 3.14 15.03
C PRO A 43 -1.61 4.26 14.12
N LEU A 44 -1.20 5.51 14.36
CA LEU A 44 -1.58 6.65 13.53
C LEU A 44 -0.94 6.58 12.13
N PHE A 45 0.35 6.23 12.06
CA PHE A 45 1.01 6.00 10.77
C PHE A 45 0.35 4.86 9.98
N LEU A 46 -0.03 3.78 10.66
CA LEU A 46 -0.75 2.67 10.03
C LEU A 46 -2.11 3.11 9.49
N GLN A 47 -2.87 3.91 10.25
CA GLN A 47 -4.15 4.48 9.79
C GLN A 47 -3.97 5.31 8.52
N VAL A 48 -2.97 6.19 8.46
CA VAL A 48 -2.67 7.02 7.27
C VAL A 48 -2.37 6.15 6.05
N ILE A 49 -1.56 5.10 6.21
CA ILE A 49 -1.23 4.16 5.12
C ILE A 49 -2.49 3.43 4.65
N LEU A 50 -3.34 2.96 5.57
CA LEU A 50 -4.59 2.27 5.25
C LEU A 50 -5.59 3.19 4.53
N ILE A 51 -5.73 4.44 4.99
CA ILE A 51 -6.56 5.46 4.31
C ILE A 51 -6.09 5.65 2.87
N ARG A 52 -4.78 5.80 2.65
CA ARG A 52 -4.23 5.98 1.31
C ARG A 52 -4.55 4.77 0.41
N LYS A 53 -4.45 3.55 0.95
CA LYS A 53 -4.79 2.31 0.23
C LYS A 53 -6.29 2.22 -0.09
N ILE A 54 -7.17 2.56 0.84
CA ILE A 54 -8.62 2.50 0.64
C ILE A 54 -9.09 3.56 -0.38
N LEU A 55 -8.59 4.80 -0.24
CA LEU A 55 -8.99 5.95 -1.06
C LEU A 55 -8.35 5.97 -2.46
N TYR A 56 -7.06 5.60 -2.56
CA TYR A 56 -6.26 5.75 -3.78
C TYR A 56 -5.67 4.45 -4.32
N GLY A 57 -5.46 3.44 -3.47
CA GLY A 57 -4.78 2.19 -3.83
C GLY A 57 -5.46 1.36 -4.92
N ASN A 58 -6.64 1.77 -5.37
CA ASN A 58 -7.44 1.12 -6.42
C ASN A 58 -8.19 2.14 -7.29
N LYS A 59 -7.69 3.38 -7.44
CA LYS A 59 -8.35 4.44 -8.21
C LYS A 59 -8.64 4.00 -9.65
N THR A 60 -7.73 3.23 -10.24
CA THR A 60 -7.84 2.64 -11.59
C THR A 60 -9.04 1.73 -11.78
N TYR A 61 -9.51 1.06 -10.73
CA TYR A 61 -10.61 0.09 -10.78
C TYR A 61 -11.99 0.74 -10.65
N ILE A 62 -12.10 1.79 -9.84
CA ILE A 62 -13.37 2.50 -9.59
C ILE A 62 -13.80 3.31 -10.82
N GLU A 63 -12.85 3.90 -11.54
CA GLU A 63 -13.14 4.76 -12.71
C GLU A 63 -13.48 3.95 -13.97
N LYS A 64 -13.10 2.66 -14.04
CA LYS A 64 -13.18 1.86 -15.28
C LYS A 64 -14.15 0.68 -15.24
N LYS A 65 -15.04 0.61 -14.24
CA LYS A 65 -16.04 -0.48 -14.03
C LYS A 65 -15.44 -1.88 -13.84
N PHE A 66 -14.13 -1.99 -13.64
CA PHE A 66 -13.46 -3.24 -13.34
C PHE A 66 -13.37 -3.45 -11.85
N ILE A 67 -14.36 -4.12 -11.28
CA ILE A 67 -14.24 -4.62 -9.93
C ILE A 67 -14.46 -6.12 -10.01
N PHE A 68 -13.37 -6.87 -9.90
CA PHE A 68 -13.39 -8.27 -9.50
C PHE A 68 -13.96 -8.36 -8.09
N ALA A 69 -14.81 -9.35 -7.81
CA ALA A 69 -15.38 -9.55 -6.46
C ALA A 69 -14.30 -9.49 -5.36
N ASP A 70 -13.11 -9.98 -5.68
CA ASP A 70 -11.89 -9.92 -4.88
C ASP A 70 -11.46 -8.51 -4.43
N ILE A 71 -11.56 -7.49 -5.28
CA ILE A 71 -11.15 -6.12 -4.92
C ILE A 71 -12.08 -5.55 -3.86
N LYS A 72 -13.37 -5.92 -3.95
CA LYS A 72 -14.36 -5.57 -2.94
C LYS A 72 -14.02 -6.25 -1.61
N VAL A 73 -13.67 -7.54 -1.62
CA VAL A 73 -13.22 -8.27 -0.42
C VAL A 73 -11.94 -7.67 0.17
N VAL A 74 -10.94 -7.34 -0.66
CA VAL A 74 -9.68 -6.72 -0.21
C VAL A 74 -9.93 -5.33 0.38
N LYS A 75 -10.77 -4.50 -0.24
CA LYS A 75 -11.14 -3.19 0.32
C LYS A 75 -11.92 -3.32 1.62
N LEU A 76 -12.83 -4.27 1.71
CA LEU A 76 -13.56 -4.54 2.94
C LEU A 76 -12.59 -4.97 4.05
N SER A 77 -11.65 -5.85 3.73
CA SER A 77 -10.57 -6.24 4.64
C SER A 77 -9.74 -5.04 5.07
N GLN A 78 -9.35 -4.14 4.16
CA GLN A 78 -8.61 -2.91 4.51
C GLN A 78 -9.41 -1.97 5.42
N ILE A 79 -10.72 -1.82 5.18
CA ILE A 79 -11.61 -1.06 6.08
C ILE A 79 -11.66 -1.70 7.47
N PHE A 80 -11.73 -3.03 7.54
CA PHE A 80 -11.73 -3.75 8.81
C PHE A 80 -10.40 -3.57 9.58
N HIS A 81 -9.26 -3.70 8.89
CA HIS A 81 -7.95 -3.42 9.49
C HIS A 81 -7.83 -1.97 9.96
N TYR A 82 -8.44 -1.01 9.25
CA TYR A 82 -8.51 0.39 9.69
C TYR A 82 -9.30 0.54 10.99
N ILE A 83 -10.46 -0.10 11.10
CA ILE A 83 -11.29 -0.08 12.33
C ILE A 83 -10.50 -0.64 13.52
N ILE A 84 -9.79 -1.76 13.34
CA ILE A 84 -8.96 -2.35 14.39
C ILE A 84 -7.84 -1.39 14.80
N ALA A 85 -7.13 -0.79 13.84
CA ALA A 85 -6.06 0.16 14.14
C ALA A 85 -6.59 1.41 14.88
N ALA A 86 -7.78 1.90 14.50
CA ALA A 86 -8.46 3.00 15.18
C ALA A 86 -8.83 2.64 16.63
N LEU A 87 -9.35 1.42 16.85
CA LEU A 87 -9.68 0.92 18.19
C LEU A 87 -8.44 0.79 19.08
N ILE A 88 -7.35 0.22 18.56
CA ILE A 88 -6.08 0.11 19.28
C ILE A 88 -5.57 1.51 19.67
N THR A 89 -5.66 2.48 18.77
CA THR A 89 -5.25 3.87 19.04
C THR A 89 -6.08 4.50 20.16
N LEU A 90 -7.39 4.27 20.15
CA LEU A 90 -8.29 4.77 21.19
C LEU A 90 -7.98 4.12 22.56
N ILE A 91 -7.76 2.80 22.59
CA ILE A 91 -7.39 2.07 23.82
C ILE A 91 -6.05 2.57 24.35
N MET A 92 -5.05 2.74 23.49
CA MET A 92 -3.74 3.28 23.87
C MET A 92 -3.86 4.68 24.48
N LEU A 93 -4.68 5.55 23.89
CA LEU A 93 -4.96 6.88 24.44
C LEU A 93 -5.61 6.78 25.83
N ILE A 94 -6.63 5.93 26.01
CA ILE A 94 -7.30 5.73 27.31
C ILE A 94 -6.32 5.23 28.37
N ILE A 95 -5.46 4.26 28.04
CA ILE A 95 -4.44 3.74 28.96
C ILE A 95 -3.45 4.85 29.34
N ALA A 96 -3.02 5.68 28.38
CA ALA A 96 -2.14 6.81 28.65
C ALA A 96 -2.78 7.83 29.62
N LEU A 97 -4.09 8.05 29.52
CA LEU A 97 -4.83 8.89 30.47
C LEU A 97 -4.85 8.30 31.87
N ILE A 98 -5.17 7.01 31.98
CA ILE A 98 -5.21 6.32 33.27
C ILE A 98 -3.83 6.38 33.93
N LEU A 99 -2.76 6.10 33.18
CA LEU A 99 -1.38 6.22 33.70
C LEU A 99 -1.03 7.65 34.12
N ASN A 100 -1.44 8.66 33.35
CA ASN A 100 -1.24 10.06 33.71
C ASN A 100 -1.95 10.40 35.03
N GLU A 101 -3.19 9.93 35.22
CA GLU A 101 -3.92 10.12 36.47
C GLU A 101 -3.25 9.48 37.69
N PHE A 102 -2.58 8.34 37.51
CA PHE A 102 -1.82 7.71 38.60
C PHE A 102 -0.49 8.40 38.90
N LEU A 103 0.14 9.03 37.90
CA LEU A 103 1.48 9.61 38.02
C LEU A 103 1.48 11.09 38.44
N VAL A 104 0.47 11.86 38.05
CA VAL A 104 0.37 13.29 38.34
C VAL A 104 -0.39 13.52 39.64
N LYS A 105 0.32 13.99 40.67
CA LYS A 105 -0.23 14.22 42.02
C LYS A 105 -0.83 15.62 42.22
N ASP A 106 -0.59 16.56 41.30
CA ASP A 106 -1.09 17.94 41.40
C ASP A 106 -2.54 18.03 40.86
N PRO A 107 -3.53 18.38 41.70
CA PRO A 107 -4.94 18.41 41.32
C PRO A 107 -5.32 19.50 40.31
N LEU A 108 -4.58 20.63 40.26
CA LEU A 108 -4.84 21.71 39.31
C LEU A 108 -4.37 21.33 37.89
N ILE A 109 -3.17 20.74 37.82
CA ILE A 109 -2.61 20.19 36.57
C ILE A 109 -3.51 19.04 36.06
N LEU A 110 -3.95 18.16 36.96
CA LEU A 110 -4.84 17.04 36.63
C LEU A 110 -6.17 17.51 36.02
N LYS A 111 -6.80 18.55 36.59
CA LYS A 111 -8.07 19.10 36.10
C LYS A 111 -7.96 19.71 34.70
N SER A 112 -6.90 20.47 34.43
CA SER A 112 -6.63 21.07 33.11
C SER A 112 -6.33 20.00 32.05
N ASN A 113 -5.52 19.00 32.43
CA ASN A 113 -5.14 17.90 31.55
C ASN A 113 -6.35 17.04 31.15
N ARG A 114 -7.24 16.70 32.10
CA ARG A 114 -8.47 15.93 31.82
C ARG A 114 -9.32 16.55 30.72
N ALA A 115 -9.60 17.85 30.79
CA ALA A 115 -10.39 18.55 29.77
C ALA A 115 -9.70 18.52 28.40
N SER A 116 -8.40 18.78 28.37
CA SER A 116 -7.59 18.77 27.13
C SER A 116 -7.57 17.38 26.48
N TYR A 117 -7.46 16.32 27.29
CA TYR A 117 -7.46 14.94 26.83
C TYR A 117 -8.82 14.48 26.29
N ILE A 118 -9.91 14.86 26.95
CA ILE A 118 -11.26 14.57 26.46
C ILE A 118 -11.48 15.23 25.10
N ILE A 119 -11.11 16.51 24.96
CA ILE A 119 -11.19 17.24 23.69
C ILE A 119 -10.37 16.53 22.60
N LEU A 120 -9.14 16.12 22.91
CA LEU A 120 -8.27 15.41 21.97
C LEU A 120 -8.87 14.07 21.51
N ILE A 121 -9.40 13.26 22.44
CA ILE A 121 -10.09 12.02 22.11
C ILE A 121 -11.31 12.29 21.22
N SER A 122 -12.11 13.29 21.54
CA SER A 122 -13.29 13.66 20.75
C SER A 122 -12.91 14.07 19.31
N ILE A 123 -11.82 14.81 19.13
CA ILE A 123 -11.30 15.18 17.80
C ILE A 123 -10.86 13.93 17.02
N ILE A 124 -10.05 13.07 17.63
CA ILE A 124 -9.54 11.85 16.98
C ILE A 124 -10.69 10.90 16.63
N PHE A 125 -11.65 10.74 17.53
CA PHE A 125 -12.84 9.92 17.28
C PHE A 125 -13.66 10.46 16.11
N THR A 126 -13.96 11.76 16.13
CA THR A 126 -14.72 12.43 15.05
C THR A 126 -14.02 12.28 13.70
N LEU A 127 -12.71 12.49 13.63
CA LEU A 127 -11.92 12.30 12.41
C LEU A 127 -12.02 10.86 11.88
N ASN A 128 -11.90 9.86 12.77
CA ASN A 128 -12.03 8.45 12.40
C ASN A 128 -13.42 8.12 11.83
N VAL A 129 -14.49 8.67 12.43
CA VAL A 129 -15.86 8.51 11.94
C VAL A 129 -16.03 9.11 10.54
N ILE A 130 -15.52 10.33 10.31
CA ILE A 130 -15.58 11.00 9.00
C ILE A 130 -14.84 10.17 7.93
N VAL A 131 -13.64 9.71 8.25
CA VAL A 131 -12.83 8.88 7.33
C VAL A 131 -13.56 7.57 7.02
N LEU A 132 -14.13 6.90 8.02
CA LEU A 132 -14.87 5.65 7.85
C LEU A 132 -16.11 5.85 6.96
N LEU A 133 -16.84 6.96 7.14
CA LEU A 133 -17.96 7.33 6.28
C LEU A 133 -17.52 7.50 4.82
N ILE A 134 -16.44 8.25 4.58
CA ILE A 134 -15.89 8.44 3.22
C ILE A 134 -15.50 7.09 2.61
N CYS A 135 -14.80 6.24 3.37
CA CYS A 135 -14.39 4.91 2.94
C CYS A 135 -15.59 4.03 2.59
N THR A 136 -16.64 4.06 3.42
CA THR A 136 -17.88 3.29 3.23
C THR A 136 -18.66 3.77 2.01
N ILE A 137 -18.79 5.07 1.81
CA ILE A 137 -19.44 5.65 0.61
C ILE A 137 -18.68 5.24 -0.64
N LYS A 138 -17.34 5.36 -0.65
CA LYS A 138 -16.52 4.89 -1.77
C LYS A 138 -16.66 3.40 -2.01
N TYR A 139 -16.74 2.60 -0.95
CA TYR A 139 -16.96 1.16 -1.04
C TYR A 139 -18.34 0.82 -1.63
N LYS A 140 -19.41 1.51 -1.24
CA LYS A 140 -20.76 1.29 -1.81
C LYS A 140 -20.85 1.66 -3.29
N LYS A 141 -20.07 2.64 -3.76
CA LYS A 141 -20.03 3.05 -5.18
C LYS A 141 -19.34 2.02 -6.11
N ILE A 142 -18.70 1.00 -5.55
CA ILE A 142 -18.02 -0.07 -6.29
C ILE A 142 -19.07 -1.00 -6.90
N LYS A 143 -19.30 -0.87 -8.21
CA LYS A 143 -20.12 -1.79 -9.02
C LYS A 143 -19.24 -2.91 -9.60
N VAL A 144 -19.47 -4.15 -9.16
CA VAL A 144 -18.88 -5.37 -9.75
C VAL A 144 -19.66 -5.66 -11.02
N ASN A 145 -19.05 -5.59 -12.21
CA ASN A 145 -19.78 -5.73 -13.47
C ASN A 145 -19.02 -6.50 -14.58
N THR A 146 -17.95 -7.20 -14.25
CA THR A 146 -17.13 -7.89 -15.26
C THR A 146 -16.88 -9.31 -14.82
N LYS A 147 -17.45 -10.24 -15.59
CA LYS A 147 -17.22 -11.67 -15.50
C LYS A 147 -16.21 -12.04 -16.59
N ILE A 148 -15.12 -12.69 -16.21
CA ILE A 148 -14.17 -13.22 -17.20
C ILE A 148 -14.80 -14.49 -17.78
N ASP A 149 -14.90 -14.54 -19.10
CA ASP A 149 -15.24 -15.75 -19.84
C ASP A 149 -13.98 -16.62 -19.96
N TRP A 150 -13.84 -17.56 -19.02
CA TRP A 150 -12.68 -18.45 -18.95
C TRP A 150 -12.59 -19.44 -20.11
N GLU A 151 -13.72 -19.77 -20.76
CA GLU A 151 -13.71 -20.62 -21.96
C GLU A 151 -13.12 -19.85 -23.14
N LYS A 152 -13.49 -18.59 -23.30
CA LYS A 152 -12.89 -17.71 -24.31
C LYS A 152 -11.39 -17.48 -24.05
N VAL A 153 -10.98 -17.28 -22.80
CA VAL A 153 -9.56 -17.19 -22.41
C VAL A 153 -8.81 -18.46 -22.77
N LYS A 154 -9.37 -19.64 -22.45
CA LYS A 154 -8.78 -20.94 -22.80
C LYS A 154 -8.57 -21.08 -24.30
N LYS A 155 -9.60 -20.75 -25.09
CA LYS A 155 -9.53 -20.76 -26.55
C LYS A 155 -8.39 -19.87 -27.06
N TYR A 156 -8.29 -18.64 -26.56
CA TYR A 156 -7.19 -17.74 -26.93
C TYR A 156 -5.81 -18.24 -26.51
N CYS A 157 -5.68 -18.92 -25.37
CA CYS A 157 -4.42 -19.53 -24.97
C CYS A 157 -3.94 -20.58 -25.97
N LEU A 158 -4.87 -21.42 -26.44
CA LEU A 158 -4.59 -22.54 -27.35
C LEU A 158 -4.36 -22.09 -28.80
N GLU A 159 -5.09 -21.07 -29.26
CA GLU A 159 -5.06 -20.64 -30.67
C GLU A 159 -3.87 -19.74 -31.02
N ASN A 160 -3.39 -18.93 -30.07
CA ASN A 160 -2.51 -17.80 -30.41
C ASN A 160 -1.13 -17.84 -29.72
N GLU A 161 -0.83 -18.86 -28.90
CA GLU A 161 0.40 -18.97 -28.08
C GLU A 161 0.90 -17.63 -27.50
N LEU A 162 -0.02 -16.75 -27.09
CA LEU A 162 0.30 -15.38 -26.72
C LEU A 162 1.25 -15.36 -25.54
N ARG A 163 2.44 -14.76 -25.70
CA ARG A 163 3.46 -14.58 -24.65
C ARG A 163 3.97 -13.16 -24.68
N PHE A 164 4.65 -12.73 -23.61
CA PHE A 164 5.25 -11.38 -23.57
C PHE A 164 6.30 -11.15 -24.68
N LYS A 165 6.87 -12.24 -25.23
CA LYS A 165 7.81 -12.25 -26.36
C LYS A 165 7.18 -12.02 -27.75
N SER A 166 5.86 -12.12 -27.91
CA SER A 166 5.24 -12.13 -29.25
C SER A 166 5.26 -10.77 -29.96
N GLY A 167 5.56 -9.67 -29.26
CA GLY A 167 5.61 -8.33 -29.86
C GLY A 167 4.27 -7.80 -30.38
N GLU A 168 3.17 -8.46 -30.00
CA GLU A 168 1.81 -8.16 -30.49
C GLU A 168 1.13 -7.00 -29.74
N PHE A 169 1.73 -6.54 -28.65
CA PHE A 169 1.19 -5.45 -27.83
C PHE A 169 2.32 -4.68 -27.14
N GLN A 170 2.02 -3.44 -26.77
CA GLN A 170 2.92 -2.54 -26.07
C GLN A 170 2.44 -2.34 -24.62
N TYR A 171 3.37 -2.30 -23.69
CA TYR A 171 3.12 -1.89 -22.31
C TYR A 171 3.66 -0.47 -22.11
N ARG A 172 2.81 0.47 -21.70
CA ARG A 172 3.19 1.87 -21.52
C ARG A 172 2.93 2.34 -20.10
N PHE A 173 3.86 3.10 -19.52
CA PHE A 173 3.59 3.84 -18.29
C PHE A 173 2.88 5.16 -18.62
N LYS A 174 1.97 5.57 -17.74
CA LYS A 174 1.49 6.96 -17.75
C LYS A 174 2.63 7.86 -17.33
N ASP A 175 2.77 8.96 -18.03
CA ASP A 175 3.62 10.05 -17.61
C ASP A 175 3.14 10.57 -16.24
N SER A 176 4.07 10.76 -15.29
CA SER A 176 3.75 11.10 -13.91
C SER A 176 3.23 12.54 -13.73
N PHE A 177 3.55 13.44 -14.66
CA PHE A 177 3.18 14.86 -14.60
C PHE A 177 1.90 15.16 -15.39
N THR A 178 1.79 14.62 -16.60
CA THR A 178 0.69 14.86 -17.53
C THR A 178 -0.42 13.82 -17.40
N ASN A 179 -0.14 12.68 -16.76
CA ASN A 179 -1.05 11.53 -16.65
C ASN A 179 -1.55 11.01 -18.02
N LYS A 180 -0.83 11.37 -19.10
CA LYS A 180 -1.07 10.93 -20.49
C LYS A 180 -0.08 9.83 -20.86
N TYR A 181 -0.40 9.09 -21.92
CA TYR A 181 0.48 8.08 -22.48
C TYR A 181 1.28 8.70 -23.62
N HIS A 182 2.60 8.62 -23.53
CA HIS A 182 3.51 9.00 -24.61
C HIS A 182 4.10 7.73 -25.20
N GLU A 183 4.29 7.67 -26.52
CA GLU A 183 4.81 6.48 -27.21
C GLU A 183 6.24 6.13 -26.75
N GLU A 184 6.99 7.17 -26.35
CA GLU A 184 8.33 7.11 -25.80
C GLU A 184 8.40 6.35 -24.46
N ASN A 185 7.28 6.25 -23.72
CA ASN A 185 7.18 5.55 -22.43
C ASN A 185 6.92 4.04 -22.60
N SER A 186 7.41 3.44 -23.69
CA SER A 186 7.31 2.00 -23.92
C SER A 186 8.21 1.24 -22.93
N VAL A 187 7.67 0.16 -22.38
CA VAL A 187 8.33 -0.63 -21.34
C VAL A 187 8.54 -2.02 -21.88
N ASN A 188 9.76 -2.55 -21.68
CA ASN A 188 10.02 -3.95 -21.94
C ASN A 188 9.24 -4.81 -20.91
N ILE A 189 8.14 -5.39 -21.35
CA ILE A 189 7.23 -6.13 -20.48
C ILE A 189 7.81 -7.46 -20.00
N GLU A 190 8.75 -8.07 -20.73
CA GLU A 190 9.46 -9.27 -20.26
C GLU A 190 10.32 -8.95 -19.04
N LYS A 191 11.08 -7.85 -19.09
CA LYS A 191 11.90 -7.39 -17.97
C LYS A 191 11.03 -7.04 -16.76
N GLU A 192 9.88 -6.41 -16.98
CA GLU A 192 8.92 -6.15 -15.90
C GLU A 192 8.28 -7.42 -15.36
N TRP A 193 7.97 -8.41 -16.20
CA TRP A 193 7.45 -9.70 -15.77
C TRP A 193 8.43 -10.41 -14.83
N SER A 194 9.72 -10.49 -15.17
CA SER A 194 10.71 -11.14 -14.30
C SER A 194 10.84 -10.43 -12.95
N LYS A 195 10.80 -9.08 -12.94
CA LYS A 195 10.80 -8.29 -11.69
C LYS A 195 9.53 -8.52 -10.88
N ASP A 196 8.37 -8.47 -11.53
CA ASP A 196 7.07 -8.65 -10.90
C ASP A 196 6.94 -10.07 -10.33
N LEU A 197 7.41 -11.08 -11.05
CA LEU A 197 7.45 -12.47 -10.62
C LEU A 197 8.37 -12.65 -9.40
N SER A 198 9.60 -12.14 -9.45
CA SER A 198 10.55 -12.16 -8.33
C SER A 198 9.97 -11.48 -7.09
N ARG A 199 9.43 -10.27 -7.25
CA ARG A 199 8.79 -9.52 -6.16
C ARG A 199 7.58 -10.28 -5.60
N ASN A 200 6.79 -10.91 -6.46
CA ASN A 200 5.61 -11.64 -6.03
C ASN A 200 5.95 -12.99 -5.40
N SER A 201 7.08 -13.61 -5.74
CA SER A 201 7.53 -14.88 -5.17
C SER A 201 8.28 -14.72 -3.83
N THR A 202 8.98 -13.61 -3.61
CA THR A 202 9.87 -13.40 -2.44
C THR A 202 9.21 -13.65 -1.07
N PHE A 203 7.90 -13.42 -0.93
CA PHE A 203 7.16 -13.59 0.34
C PHE A 203 5.82 -14.32 0.19
N THR A 204 5.61 -15.04 -0.91
CA THR A 204 4.31 -15.69 -1.20
C THR A 204 4.52 -17.18 -1.37
N LYS A 205 3.70 -18.01 -0.70
CA LYS A 205 3.70 -19.45 -0.93
C LYS A 205 3.51 -19.71 -2.43
N THR A 206 4.35 -20.54 -3.03
CA THR A 206 4.41 -20.80 -4.48
C THR A 206 3.03 -21.06 -5.09
N LYS A 207 2.16 -21.78 -4.36
CA LYS A 207 0.77 -22.07 -4.75
C LYS A 207 -0.12 -20.85 -5.05
N ASN A 208 0.20 -19.68 -4.49
CA ASN A 208 -0.59 -18.45 -4.65
C ASN A 208 -0.01 -17.52 -5.73
N ILE A 209 1.15 -17.84 -6.30
CA ILE A 209 1.81 -16.99 -7.32
C ILE A 209 0.91 -16.80 -8.56
N PRO A 210 0.29 -17.85 -9.15
CA PRO A 210 -0.56 -17.70 -10.34
C PRO A 210 -1.67 -16.66 -10.16
N VAL A 211 -2.38 -16.74 -9.03
CA VAL A 211 -3.48 -15.84 -8.69
C VAL A 211 -2.98 -14.41 -8.49
N LYS A 212 -1.85 -14.24 -7.80
CA LYS A 212 -1.27 -12.92 -7.53
C LYS A 212 -0.79 -12.24 -8.81
N MET A 213 -0.15 -12.99 -9.70
CA MET A 213 0.30 -12.50 -11.01
C MET A 213 -0.91 -12.10 -11.87
N MET A 214 -1.93 -12.95 -11.97
CA MET A 214 -3.14 -12.62 -12.72
C MET A 214 -3.79 -11.32 -12.23
N ARG A 215 -4.06 -11.21 -10.93
CA ARG A 215 -4.67 -10.00 -10.36
C ARG A 215 -3.83 -8.75 -10.60
N TRP A 216 -2.50 -8.88 -10.49
CA TRP A 216 -1.58 -7.78 -10.71
C TRP A 216 -1.63 -7.28 -12.16
N TYR A 217 -1.67 -8.17 -13.15
CA TYR A 217 -1.68 -7.77 -14.55
C TYR A 217 -3.04 -7.26 -15.03
N ILE A 218 -4.12 -7.86 -14.55
CA ILE A 218 -5.47 -7.33 -14.69
C ILE A 218 -5.58 -5.89 -14.11
N SER A 219 -4.92 -5.61 -12.97
CA SER A 219 -4.88 -4.25 -12.38
C SER A 219 -4.29 -3.19 -13.30
N LYS A 220 -3.46 -3.64 -14.23
CA LYS A 220 -2.68 -2.84 -15.17
C LYS A 220 -3.30 -2.87 -16.56
N VAL A 221 -4.55 -3.33 -16.74
CA VAL A 221 -5.23 -3.46 -18.05
C VAL A 221 -5.11 -2.19 -18.91
N ASP A 222 -5.13 -1.01 -18.28
CA ASP A 222 -5.05 0.25 -18.99
C ASP A 222 -3.64 0.66 -19.43
N LYS A 223 -2.62 -0.06 -18.97
CA LYS A 223 -1.24 0.11 -19.42
C LYS A 223 -0.92 -0.75 -20.63
N PHE A 224 -1.82 -1.65 -21.02
CA PHE A 224 -1.71 -2.48 -22.21
C PHE A 224 -2.33 -1.79 -23.42
N PHE A 225 -1.54 -1.70 -24.48
CA PHE A 225 -1.93 -1.17 -25.78
C PHE A 225 -1.75 -2.26 -26.81
N PHE A 226 -2.84 -2.68 -27.44
CA PHE A 226 -2.81 -3.65 -28.53
C PHE A 226 -2.75 -2.90 -29.85
N LYS A 227 -2.13 -3.50 -30.88
CA LYS A 227 -2.05 -2.90 -32.22
C LYS A 227 -3.43 -2.64 -32.82
N GLN A 228 -4.42 -3.46 -32.46
CA GLN A 228 -5.81 -3.32 -32.86
C GLN A 228 -6.61 -2.58 -31.78
N GLU A 229 -7.57 -1.77 -32.21
CA GLU A 229 -8.52 -1.13 -31.29
C GLU A 229 -9.50 -2.18 -30.75
N LEU A 230 -9.18 -2.70 -29.58
CA LEU A 230 -9.99 -3.71 -28.90
C LEU A 230 -10.90 -3.06 -27.87
N ASN A 231 -12.11 -3.61 -27.78
CA ASN A 231 -12.98 -3.34 -26.64
C ASN A 231 -12.33 -3.83 -25.34
N LEU A 232 -12.89 -3.40 -24.23
CA LEU A 232 -12.27 -3.59 -22.93
C LEU A 232 -12.29 -5.06 -22.45
N ASP A 233 -13.31 -5.81 -22.84
CA ASP A 233 -13.47 -7.22 -22.48
C ASP A 233 -12.47 -8.10 -23.24
N ASP A 234 -12.30 -7.85 -24.54
CA ASP A 234 -11.32 -8.55 -25.38
C ASP A 234 -9.89 -8.25 -24.91
N LYS A 235 -9.60 -7.00 -24.51
CA LYS A 235 -8.31 -6.64 -23.89
C LYS A 235 -8.04 -7.45 -22.62
N LEU A 236 -9.06 -7.64 -21.78
CA LEU A 236 -8.92 -8.47 -20.58
C LEU A 236 -8.67 -9.93 -20.93
N HIS A 237 -9.45 -10.51 -21.84
CA HIS A 237 -9.28 -11.91 -22.22
C HIS A 237 -7.88 -12.17 -22.76
N LEU A 238 -7.37 -11.28 -23.62
CA LEU A 238 -6.00 -11.37 -24.13
C LEU A 238 -4.94 -11.27 -23.03
N ILE A 239 -5.06 -10.30 -22.10
CA ILE A 239 -4.11 -10.20 -20.98
C ILE A 239 -4.14 -11.46 -20.10
N CYS A 240 -5.34 -11.97 -19.80
CA CYS A 240 -5.48 -13.22 -19.07
C CYS A 240 -4.79 -14.38 -19.80
N SER A 241 -5.00 -14.49 -21.11
CA SER A 241 -4.38 -15.53 -21.93
C SER A 241 -2.85 -15.42 -21.96
N ILE A 242 -2.31 -14.21 -22.14
CA ILE A 242 -0.87 -13.94 -22.10
C ILE A 242 -0.27 -14.37 -20.75
N VAL A 243 -0.92 -14.00 -19.64
CA VAL A 243 -0.44 -14.34 -18.30
C VAL A 243 -0.48 -15.85 -18.06
N ILE A 244 -1.56 -16.53 -18.46
CA ILE A 244 -1.68 -17.99 -18.32
C ILE A 244 -0.59 -18.70 -19.12
N ASN A 245 -0.42 -18.33 -20.39
CA ASN A 245 0.60 -18.90 -21.25
C ASN A 245 2.02 -18.66 -20.71
N GLN A 246 2.29 -17.47 -20.16
CA GLN A 246 3.59 -17.18 -19.54
C GLN A 246 3.82 -18.01 -18.27
N LEU A 247 2.81 -18.17 -17.41
CA LEU A 247 2.92 -19.00 -16.19
C LEU A 247 3.23 -20.48 -16.52
N VAL A 248 2.69 -20.99 -17.63
CA VAL A 248 2.97 -22.34 -18.11
C VAL A 248 4.37 -22.41 -18.74
N ALA A 249 4.75 -21.43 -19.56
CA ALA A 249 6.07 -21.36 -20.18
C ALA A 249 7.21 -21.26 -19.16
N ASP A 250 6.98 -20.56 -18.04
CA ASP A 250 7.95 -20.44 -16.94
C ASP A 250 7.94 -21.66 -15.98
N GLY A 251 7.11 -22.68 -16.26
CA GLY A 251 7.01 -23.90 -15.43
C GLY A 251 6.35 -23.70 -14.06
N ILE A 252 5.71 -22.54 -13.83
CA ILE A 252 5.01 -22.24 -12.56
C ILE A 252 3.69 -23.03 -12.47
N CYS A 253 3.04 -23.24 -13.63
CA CYS A 253 1.88 -24.09 -13.78
C CYS A 253 2.18 -25.22 -14.77
N GLU A 254 1.71 -26.44 -14.46
CA GLU A 254 1.96 -27.63 -15.29
C GLU A 254 1.17 -27.62 -16.62
N SER A 255 0.01 -26.96 -16.67
CA SER A 255 -0.80 -26.84 -17.89
C SER A 255 -1.68 -25.60 -17.87
N ILE A 256 -2.25 -25.24 -19.03
CA ILE A 256 -3.22 -24.16 -19.18
C ILE A 256 -4.45 -24.42 -18.30
N GLU A 257 -4.98 -25.65 -18.31
CA GLU A 257 -6.14 -26.06 -17.53
C GLU A 257 -5.91 -25.89 -16.03
N LYS A 258 -4.77 -26.37 -15.51
CA LYS A 258 -4.41 -26.24 -14.09
C LYS A 258 -4.18 -24.77 -13.71
N SER A 259 -3.69 -23.94 -14.64
CA SER A 259 -3.53 -22.51 -14.43
C SER A 259 -4.88 -21.81 -14.34
N ILE A 260 -5.80 -22.11 -15.27
CA ILE A 260 -7.16 -21.55 -15.29
C ILE A 260 -7.93 -21.98 -14.03
N GLU A 261 -7.89 -23.25 -13.64
CA GLU A 261 -8.57 -23.76 -12.44
C GLU A 261 -8.13 -23.02 -11.16
N LYS A 262 -6.81 -22.82 -11.00
CA LYS A 262 -6.25 -22.08 -9.87
C LYS A 262 -6.66 -20.62 -9.83
N VAL A 263 -6.87 -19.98 -10.99
CA VAL A 263 -7.15 -18.55 -11.09
C VAL A 263 -8.66 -18.26 -11.09
N SER A 264 -9.46 -19.05 -11.81
CA SER A 264 -10.90 -18.89 -11.98
C SER A 264 -11.70 -19.18 -10.70
N SER A 265 -11.19 -20.05 -9.83
CA SER A 265 -11.80 -20.36 -8.52
C SER A 265 -11.91 -19.13 -7.61
N ILE A 266 -11.08 -18.12 -7.85
CA ILE A 266 -10.95 -16.93 -7.01
C ILE A 266 -11.40 -15.66 -7.76
N VAL A 267 -11.07 -15.56 -9.06
CA VAL A 267 -11.48 -14.45 -9.92
C VAL A 267 -12.82 -14.80 -10.59
N LYS A 268 -13.91 -14.71 -9.82
CA LYS A 268 -15.30 -14.90 -10.28
C LYS A 268 -15.91 -13.62 -10.86
#